data_AF-W1YB68-F1
#
_entry.id   AF-W1YB68-F1
#
_cell.length_a   1.000
_cell.length_b   1.000
_cell.length_c   1.000
_cell.angle_alpha   90.00
_cell.angle_beta   90.00
_cell.angle_gamma   90.00
#
_symmetry.space_group_name_H-M   'P 1'
#
loop_
_entity.id
_entity.type
_entity.pdbx_description
1 polymer ?
#
loop_
_entity_poly.entity_id
_entity_poly.type
_entity_poly.pdbx_seq_one_letter_code
_entity_poly.pdbx_strand_id
1 'polypeptide(L)' 'MNLVTLIGRLTADPELKFFSSGTAISKGTIAIDRSYKKDNQT' A
#
# COMPACT_ATOMS: atom_id res chain seq x y z
N MET A 1 -4.03 -11.84 15.29
CA MET A 1 -2.86 -11.94 14.40
C MET A 1 -3.27 -11.31 13.07
N ASN A 2 -2.59 -10.24 12.63
CA ASN A 2 -3.03 -9.45 11.49
C ASN A 2 -1.97 -9.59 10.38
N LEU A 3 -2.33 -10.28 9.29
CA LEU A 3 -1.45 -10.53 8.15
C LEU A 3 -2.16 -10.07 6.88
N VAL A 4 -1.51 -9.17 6.11
CA VAL A 4 -2.06 -8.63 4.86
C VAL A 4 -1.02 -8.83 3.76
N THR A 5 -1.41 -9.47 2.66
CA THR A 5 -0.58 -9.64 1.46
C THR A 5 -1.27 -8.94 0.29
N LEU A 6 -0.57 -8.03 -0.38
CA LEU A 6 -1.06 -7.27 -1.54
C LEU A 6 -0.17 -7.56 -2.74
N ILE A 7 -0.77 -7.91 -3.88
CA ILE A 7 -0.08 -8.17 -5.15
C ILE A 7 -0.76 -7.32 -6.23
N GLY A 8 0.02 -6.53 -6.95
CA GLY A 8 -0.49 -5.62 -7.97
C GLY A 8 0.61 -4.83 -8.66
N ARG A 9 0.21 -3.76 -9.37
CA ARG A 9 1.13 -2.87 -10.11
C ARG A 9 1.31 -1.56 -9.36
N LEU A 10 2.52 -1.02 -9.33
CA LEU A 10 2.72 0.35 -8.86
C LEU A 10 2.10 1.32 -9.87
N THR A 11 1.26 2.25 -9.41
CA THR A 11 0.62 3.24 -10.30
C THR A 11 1.56 4.36 -10.72
N ALA A 12 2.62 4.58 -9.96
CA ALA A 12 3.66 5.56 -10.18
C ALA A 12 4.91 5.13 -9.39
N ASP A 13 6.03 5.80 -9.66
CA ASP A 13 7.25 5.59 -8.88
C ASP A 13 7.02 5.97 -7.42
N PRO A 14 7.49 5.14 -6.47
CA PRO A 14 7.22 5.38 -5.06
C PRO A 14 8.11 6.52 -4.54
N GLU A 15 7.51 7.42 -3.78
CA GLU A 15 8.18 8.61 -3.27
C GLU A 15 9.03 8.24 -2.04
N LEU A 16 10.34 8.50 -2.10
CA LEU A 16 11.24 8.31 -0.96
C LEU A 16 11.33 9.59 -0.12
N LYS A 17 11.06 9.47 1.17
CA LYS A 17 11.18 10.53 2.18
C LYS A 17 12.01 10.05 3.36
N PHE A 18 12.71 10.98 4.01
CA PHE A 18 13.39 10.73 5.27
C PHE A 18 12.64 11.40 6.40
N PHE A 19 12.39 10.68 7.49
CA PHE A 19 11.96 11.31 8.73
C PHE A 19 13.12 12.04 9.42
N SER A 20 12.78 12.93 10.36
CA SER A 20 13.77 13.64 11.19
C SER A 20 14.67 12.70 11.98
N SER A 21 14.23 11.46 12.21
CA SER A 21 15.03 10.38 12.81
C SER A 21 16.06 9.73 11.86
N GLY A 22 16.11 10.15 10.59
CA GLY A 22 16.96 9.56 9.55
C GLY A 22 16.40 8.28 8.91
N THR A 23 15.21 7.83 9.31
CA THR A 23 14.57 6.64 8.73
C THR A 23 14.02 6.93 7.33
N ALA A 24 14.43 6.12 6.35
CA ALA A 24 13.92 6.18 4.99
C ALA A 24 12.55 5.51 4.89
N ILE A 25 11.59 6.19 4.29
CA ILE A 25 10.24 5.69 4.04
C ILE A 25 9.88 5.91 2.58
N SER A 26 9.31 4.88 1.98
CA SER A 26 8.80 4.92 0.62
C SER A 26 7.27 4.87 0.63
N LYS A 27 6.62 5.78 -0.09
CA LYS A 27 5.16 5.81 -0.27
C LYS A 27 4.80 5.49 -1.70
N GLY A 28 4.04 4.43 -1.91
CA GLY A 28 3.53 4.04 -3.23
C GLY A 28 2.07 3.60 -3.16
N THR A 29 1.40 3.65 -4.31
CA THR A 29 0.04 3.15 -4.47
C THR A 29 0.07 1.91 -5.36
N ILE A 30 -0.55 0.82 -4.89
CA ILE A 30 -0.65 -0.44 -5.62
C ILE A 30 -2.03 -0.51 -6.28
N ALA A 31 -2.07 -0.51 -7.60
CA ALA A 31 -3.25 -0.86 -8.36
C ALA A 31 -3.44 -2.37 -8.34
N ILE A 32 -4.60 -2.79 -7.84
CA ILE A 32 -5.05 -4.18 -7.87
C ILE A 32 -6.29 -4.26 -8.75
N ASP A 33 -6.39 -5.31 -9.55
CA ASP A 33 -7.65 -5.68 -10.17
C ASP A 33 -8.36 -6.66 -9.22
N ARG A 34 -9.10 -6.11 -8.27
CA ARG A 34 -9.85 -6.90 -7.29
C ARG A 34 -11.31 -6.50 -7.37
N SER A 35 -12.19 -7.49 -7.57
CA SER A 35 -13.61 -7.31 -7.29
C SER A 35 -13.75 -6.91 -5.82
N TYR A 36 -14.11 -5.65 -5.59
CA TYR A 36 -14.25 -5.09 -4.25
C TYR A 36 -15.36 -5.84 -3.50
N LYS A 37 -15.01 -6.88 -2.74
CA LYS A 37 -15.92 -7.45 -1.74
C LYS A 37 -15.91 -6.47 -0.56
N LYS A 38 -16.98 -5.69 -0.42
CA LYS A 38 -17.30 -5.01 0.83
C LYS A 38 -17.51 -6.07 1.89
N ASP A 39 -16.46 -6.44 2.61
CA ASP A 39 -16.53 -7.39 3.72
C ASP A 39 -16.99 -6.69 5.01
N ASN A 40 -17.96 -5.76 4.90
CA ASN A 40 -18.65 -5.15 6.04
C ASN A 40 -19.86 -4.29 5.61
N GLN A 41 -20.92 -4.94 5.12
CA GLN A 41 -22.28 -4.42 5.30
C GLN A 41 -23.03 -5.42 6.18
N THR A 42 -22.97 -5.19 7.48
CA THR A 42 -23.96 -5.63 8.47
C THR A 42 -24.65 -4.39 9.00
#